data_AF-A0A9P7BKX7-F1
#
_entry.id   AF-A0A9P7BKX7-F1
#
_cell.length_a   1.000
_cell.length_b   1.000
_cell.length_c   1.000
_cell.angle_alpha   90.00
_cell.angle_beta   90.00
_cell.angle_gamma   90.00
#
_symmetry.space_group_name_H-M   'P 1'
#
loop_
_entity.id
_entity.type
_entity.pdbx_description
1 polymer ?
#
loop_
_entity_poly.entity_id
_entity_poly.type
_entity_poly.pdbx_seq_one_letter_code
_entity_poly.pdbx_strand_id
1 'polypeptide(L)'
;MDLEHLKHKIKQLARPFGRRHASWRSQQLRRLQSKRNRILRTFKQSGALNPLLEVVERQIGSLQKEIVRNNILKTGKHWWEHGEGSAGYLKRTINTRAASRHIPSLKDTPESECTSDANEIQTIAKRFYKQPYSCDPVSSENLDKMLTHISTQDRLPSEASVAFMSPFSIDELIQASARCPTASSPV
;
A
#
# COMPACT_ATOMS: atom_id res chain seq x y z
N MET A 1 50.82 13.83 -9.54
CA MET A 1 49.81 13.09 -8.75
C MET A 1 49.05 12.22 -9.72
N ASP A 2 49.18 10.89 -9.61
CA ASP A 2 48.58 9.93 -10.54
C ASP A 2 47.06 9.76 -10.28
N LEU A 3 46.28 9.58 -11.34
CA LEU A 3 44.83 9.42 -11.33
C LEU A 3 44.39 8.22 -10.46
N GLU A 4 45.13 7.12 -10.50
CA GLU A 4 44.84 5.93 -9.68
C GLU A 4 45.07 6.19 -8.19
N HIS A 5 46.07 7.00 -7.87
CA HIS A 5 46.36 7.40 -6.49
C HIS A 5 45.25 8.32 -5.93
N LEU A 6 44.71 9.21 -6.77
CA LEU A 6 43.56 10.06 -6.41
C LEU A 6 42.29 9.21 -6.18
N LYS A 7 41.96 8.30 -7.10
CA LYS A 7 40.82 7.37 -6.96
C LYS A 7 40.92 6.56 -5.67
N HIS A 8 42.11 6.09 -5.34
CA HIS A 8 42.35 5.34 -4.10
C HIS A 8 42.05 6.19 -2.85
N LYS A 9 42.57 7.42 -2.78
CA LYS A 9 42.30 8.35 -1.66
C LYS A 9 40.81 8.68 -1.53
N ILE A 10 40.12 8.96 -2.64
CA ILE A 10 38.67 9.22 -2.64
C ILE A 10 37.91 8.01 -2.08
N LYS A 11 38.27 6.79 -2.49
CA LYS A 11 37.65 5.55 -2.00
C LYS A 11 37.87 5.35 -0.50
N GLN A 12 39.06 5.65 0.00
CA GLN A 12 39.38 5.57 1.43
C GLN A 12 38.51 6.54 2.26
N LEU A 13 38.22 7.74 1.76
CA LEU A 13 37.37 8.72 2.44
C LEU A 13 35.87 8.42 2.29
N ALA A 14 35.43 8.02 1.10
CA ALA A 14 34.02 7.78 0.80
C ALA A 14 33.44 6.58 1.56
N ARG A 15 34.24 5.54 1.82
CA ARG A 15 33.80 4.33 2.55
C ARG A 15 33.34 4.60 3.99
N PRO A 16 34.15 5.19 4.89
CA PRO A 16 33.73 5.47 6.26
C PRO A 16 32.58 6.48 6.31
N PHE A 17 32.60 7.50 5.44
CA PHE A 17 31.51 8.45 5.31
C PHE A 17 30.19 7.76 4.93
N GLY A 18 30.21 6.92 3.90
CA GLY A 18 29.05 6.15 3.44
C GLY A 18 28.50 5.21 4.52
N ARG A 19 29.38 4.51 5.26
CA ARG A 19 28.98 3.66 6.39
C ARG A 19 28.33 4.47 7.52
N ARG A 20 28.93 5.60 7.89
CA ARG A 20 28.40 6.50 8.93
C ARG A 20 27.04 7.05 8.53
N HIS A 21 26.88 7.52 7.29
CA HIS A 21 25.60 8.02 6.79
C HIS A 21 24.53 6.93 6.70
N ALA A 22 24.89 5.71 6.29
CA ALA A 22 23.95 4.59 6.29
C ALA A 22 23.47 4.25 7.71
N SER A 23 24.39 4.19 8.68
CA SER A 23 24.07 3.97 10.09
C SER A 23 23.19 5.10 10.65
N TRP A 24 23.56 6.36 10.36
CA TRP A 24 22.79 7.54 10.77
C TRP A 24 21.36 7.48 10.24
N ARG A 25 21.14 7.19 8.95
CA ARG A 25 19.78 7.06 8.38
C ARG A 25 18.97 6.00 9.13
N SER A 26 19.51 4.81 9.32
CA SER A 26 18.82 3.74 10.05
C SER A 26 18.47 4.15 11.50
N GLN A 27 19.39 4.83 12.19
CA GLN A 27 19.16 5.29 13.55
C GLN A 27 18.13 6.43 13.61
N GLN A 28 18.20 7.39 12.69
CA GLN A 28 17.22 8.48 12.61
C GLN A 28 15.83 7.96 12.26
N LEU A 29 15.71 7.02 11.33
CA LEU A 29 14.42 6.40 11.01
C LEU A 29 13.79 5.79 12.26
N ARG A 30 14.57 5.01 13.02
CA ARG A 30 14.11 4.40 14.28
C ARG A 30 13.66 5.46 15.29
N ARG A 31 14.45 6.53 15.47
CA ARG A 31 14.10 7.63 16.38
C ARG A 31 12.79 8.33 15.98
N LEU A 32 12.61 8.62 14.69
CA LEU A 32 11.40 9.24 14.17
C LEU A 32 10.19 8.32 14.31
N GLN A 33 10.34 7.02 14.07
CA GLN A 33 9.28 6.03 14.31
C GLN A 33 8.90 5.94 15.79
N SER A 34 9.86 5.97 16.70
CA SER A 34 9.58 6.05 18.14
C SER A 34 8.85 7.35 18.50
N LYS A 35 9.26 8.49 17.92
CA LYS A 35 8.58 9.79 18.11
C LYS A 35 7.14 9.76 17.61
N ARG A 36 6.91 9.20 16.42
CA ARG A 36 5.57 8.95 15.85
C ARG A 36 4.70 8.16 16.82
N ASN A 37 5.20 7.04 17.32
CA ASN A 37 4.46 6.20 18.26
C ASN A 37 4.17 6.92 19.59
N ARG A 38 5.09 7.75 20.07
CA ARG A 38 4.86 8.59 21.24
C ARG A 38 3.73 9.60 20.99
N ILE A 39 3.74 10.29 19.84
CA ILE A 39 2.69 11.25 19.48
C ILE A 39 1.32 10.57 19.45
N LEU A 40 1.22 9.41 18.79
CA LEU A 40 -0.02 8.63 18.71
C LEU A 40 -0.56 8.21 20.09
N ARG A 41 0.33 7.91 21.04
CA ARG A 41 -0.06 7.54 22.41
C ARG A 41 -0.46 8.75 23.26
N THR A 42 0.28 9.85 23.17
CA THR A 42 0.09 11.03 24.03
C THR A 42 -1.07 11.92 23.58
N PHE A 43 -1.30 12.06 22.28
CA PHE A 43 -2.25 13.02 21.71
C PHE A 43 -3.51 12.34 21.12
N LYS A 44 -3.84 11.11 21.53
CA LYS A 44 -4.89 10.27 20.94
C LYS A 44 -6.26 10.96 20.75
N GLN A 45 -6.60 11.91 21.62
CA GLN A 45 -7.88 12.65 21.59
C GLN A 45 -7.70 14.17 21.43
N SER A 46 -6.49 14.63 21.05
CA SER A 46 -6.18 16.05 20.92
C SER A 46 -6.28 16.51 19.47
N GLY A 47 -6.86 17.69 19.22
CA GLY A 47 -6.83 18.35 17.92
C GLY A 47 -5.40 18.67 17.41
N ALA A 48 -4.40 18.64 18.29
CA ALA A 48 -2.99 18.82 17.94
C ALA A 48 -2.33 17.56 17.33
N LEU A 49 -3.02 16.41 17.30
CA LEU A 49 -2.47 15.15 16.81
C LEU A 49 -2.04 15.23 15.34
N ASN A 50 -2.94 15.67 14.46
CA ASN A 50 -2.70 15.66 13.02
C ASN A 50 -1.53 16.58 12.61
N PRO A 51 -1.46 17.86 13.05
CA PRO A 51 -0.34 18.73 12.70
C PRO A 51 1.02 18.19 13.17
N LEU A 52 1.10 17.64 14.39
CA LEU A 52 2.34 17.09 14.94
C LEU A 52 2.77 15.81 14.22
N LEU A 53 1.80 14.95 13.87
CA LEU A 53 2.05 13.70 13.18
C LEU A 53 2.56 13.96 11.76
N GLU A 54 1.94 14.89 11.04
CA GLU A 54 2.28 15.19 9.64
C GLU A 54 3.75 15.61 9.47
N VAL A 55 4.29 16.42 10.39
CA VAL A 55 5.70 16.83 10.37
C VAL A 55 6.63 15.62 10.50
N VAL A 56 6.32 14.71 11.43
CA VAL A 56 7.15 13.51 11.65
C VAL A 56 7.03 12.55 10.47
N GLU A 57 5.83 12.37 9.92
CA GLU A 57 5.60 11.52 8.74
C GLU A 57 6.33 12.05 7.51
N ARG A 58 6.35 13.37 7.28
CA ARG A 58 7.15 13.97 6.20
C ARG A 58 8.65 13.68 6.35
N GLN A 59 9.18 13.75 7.57
CA GLN A 59 10.59 13.44 7.85
C GLN A 59 10.89 11.95 7.63
N ILE A 60 10.01 11.06 8.11
CA ILE A 60 10.11 9.61 7.87
C ILE A 60 10.10 9.32 6.37
N GLY A 61 9.13 9.87 5.64
CA GLY A 61 8.97 9.67 4.21
C GLY A 61 10.18 10.15 3.40
N SER A 62 10.74 11.31 3.73
CA SER A 62 11.96 11.82 3.08
C SER A 62 13.14 10.85 3.28
N LEU A 63 13.35 10.41 4.52
CA LEU A 63 14.47 9.55 4.86
C LEU A 63 14.32 8.12 4.27
N GLN A 64 13.10 7.60 4.22
CA GLN A 64 12.79 6.35 3.52
C GLN A 64 13.03 6.46 2.02
N LYS A 65 12.64 7.56 1.37
CA LYS A 65 12.93 7.80 -0.06
C LYS A 65 14.44 7.76 -0.33
N GLU A 66 15.26 8.39 0.51
CA GLU A 66 16.71 8.32 0.38
C GLU A 66 17.28 6.90 0.54
N ILE A 67 16.79 6.15 1.53
CA ILE A 67 17.21 4.75 1.76
C ILE A 67 16.87 3.91 0.52
N VAL A 68 15.64 4.03 0.01
CA VAL A 68 15.18 3.30 -1.18
C VAL A 68 16.04 3.63 -2.39
N ARG A 69 16.29 4.93 -2.67
CA ARG A 69 17.18 5.34 -3.78
C ARG A 69 18.57 4.71 -3.67
N ASN A 70 19.18 4.74 -2.48
CA ASN A 70 20.49 4.10 -2.27
C ASN A 70 20.44 2.58 -2.47
N ASN A 71 19.36 1.94 -2.04
CA ASN A 71 19.20 0.50 -2.23
C ASN A 71 19.02 0.15 -3.70
N ILE A 72 18.21 0.91 -4.46
CA ILE A 72 18.07 0.74 -5.91
C ILE A 72 19.41 0.82 -6.62
N LEU A 73 20.26 1.79 -6.27
CA LEU A 73 21.61 1.91 -6.85
C LEU A 73 22.48 0.70 -6.51
N LYS A 74 22.43 0.22 -5.27
CA LYS A 74 23.19 -0.96 -4.83
C LYS A 74 22.70 -2.24 -5.49
N THR A 75 21.39 -2.45 -5.58
CA THR A 75 20.81 -3.65 -6.20
C THR A 75 21.04 -3.64 -7.70
N GLY A 76 20.91 -2.48 -8.34
CA GLY A 76 21.26 -2.30 -9.75
C GLY A 76 22.72 -2.71 -9.98
N LYS A 77 23.66 -2.07 -9.30
CA LYS A 77 25.08 -2.42 -9.39
C LYS A 77 25.34 -3.91 -9.13
N HIS A 78 24.75 -4.46 -8.08
CA HIS A 78 24.92 -5.87 -7.74
C HIS A 78 24.37 -6.81 -8.84
N TRP A 79 23.23 -6.47 -9.44
CA TRP A 79 22.65 -7.20 -10.57
C TRP A 79 23.55 -7.16 -11.80
N TRP A 80 24.10 -6.00 -12.15
CA TRP A 80 25.08 -5.89 -13.24
C TRP A 80 26.32 -6.76 -12.99
N GLU A 81 26.82 -6.79 -11.75
CA GLU A 81 28.03 -7.55 -11.40
C GLU A 81 27.81 -9.08 -11.30
N HIS A 82 26.63 -9.52 -10.84
CA HIS A 82 26.40 -10.92 -10.45
C HIS A 82 25.15 -11.57 -11.05
N GLY A 83 24.21 -10.79 -11.58
CA GLY A 83 22.88 -11.24 -11.98
C GLY A 83 22.81 -11.75 -13.42
N GLU A 84 23.52 -11.11 -14.35
CA GLU A 84 23.37 -11.37 -15.79
C GLU A 84 24.09 -12.63 -16.27
N GLY A 85 25.19 -13.03 -15.62
CA GLY A 85 26.02 -14.18 -16.03
C GLY A 85 26.06 -15.37 -15.06
N SER A 86 25.44 -15.27 -13.87
CA SER A 86 25.56 -16.31 -12.84
C SER A 86 24.29 -17.14 -12.68
N ALA A 87 24.22 -18.28 -13.37
CA ALA A 87 23.13 -19.26 -13.20
C ALA A 87 22.96 -19.71 -11.72
N GLY A 88 24.08 -19.82 -10.98
CA GLY A 88 24.06 -20.13 -9.56
C GLY A 88 23.44 -19.05 -8.69
N TYR A 89 23.64 -17.76 -9.02
CA TYR A 89 22.96 -16.65 -8.35
C TYR A 89 21.45 -16.73 -8.58
N LEU A 90 21.00 -16.86 -9.83
CA LEU A 90 19.57 -16.97 -10.16
C LEU A 90 18.91 -18.15 -9.44
N LYS A 91 19.53 -19.34 -9.45
CA LYS A 91 19.03 -20.51 -8.72
C LYS A 91 18.89 -20.24 -7.22
N ARG A 92 19.91 -19.65 -6.59
CA ARG A 92 19.84 -19.28 -5.16
C ARG A 92 18.74 -18.26 -4.91
N THR A 93 18.63 -17.22 -5.72
CA THR A 93 17.58 -16.20 -5.60
C THR A 93 16.18 -16.79 -5.73
N ILE A 94 15.96 -17.70 -6.68
CA ILE A 94 14.69 -18.42 -6.84
C ILE A 94 14.40 -19.25 -5.58
N ASN A 95 15.35 -20.04 -5.10
CA ASN A 95 15.18 -20.87 -3.92
C ASN A 95 14.90 -20.02 -2.66
N THR A 96 15.65 -18.93 -2.48
CA THR A 96 15.42 -17.99 -1.37
C THR A 96 14.03 -17.37 -1.47
N ARG A 97 13.58 -16.95 -2.66
CA ARG A 97 12.23 -16.40 -2.87
C ARG A 97 11.15 -17.45 -2.62
N ALA A 98 11.35 -18.69 -3.06
CA ALA A 98 10.43 -19.78 -2.81
C ALA A 98 10.29 -20.05 -1.30
N ALA A 99 11.41 -20.11 -0.58
CA ALA A 99 11.41 -20.28 0.87
C ALA A 99 10.76 -19.10 1.60
N SER A 100 11.04 -17.84 1.20
CA SER A 100 10.43 -16.66 1.84
C SER A 100 8.94 -16.51 1.55
N ARG A 101 8.42 -17.07 0.45
CA ARG A 101 6.99 -17.05 0.11
C ARG A 101 6.23 -18.23 0.72
N HIS A 102 6.94 -19.24 1.19
CA HIS A 102 6.32 -20.39 1.81
C HIS A 102 5.83 -20.02 3.22
N ILE A 103 4.52 -20.16 3.45
CA ILE A 103 3.92 -20.06 4.78
C ILE A 103 3.89 -21.50 5.32
N PRO A 104 4.77 -21.86 6.26
CA PRO A 104 4.89 -23.25 6.71
C PRO A 104 3.68 -23.67 7.56
N SER A 105 3.14 -22.73 8.33
CA SER A 105 1.93 -22.94 9.11
C SER A 105 1.20 -21.63 9.34
N LEU A 106 -0.11 -21.71 9.50
CA LEU A 106 -0.98 -20.58 9.78
C LEU A 106 -1.95 -20.95 10.91
N LYS A 107 -2.38 -19.97 11.68
CA LYS A 107 -3.46 -20.13 12.66
C LYS A 107 -4.56 -19.13 12.37
N ASP A 108 -5.79 -19.55 12.62
CA ASP A 108 -6.99 -18.80 12.31
C ASP A 108 -7.33 -17.78 13.40
N THR A 109 -7.27 -18.23 14.66
CA THR A 109 -7.47 -17.41 15.86
C THR A 109 -6.27 -17.58 16.80
N PRO A 110 -6.06 -16.65 17.75
CA PRO A 110 -4.93 -16.72 18.68
C PRO A 110 -4.88 -18.04 19.48
N GLU A 111 -6.03 -18.63 19.78
CA GLU A 111 -6.25 -19.85 20.57
C GLU A 111 -6.27 -21.15 19.74
N SER A 112 -6.37 -21.05 18.41
CA SER A 112 -6.43 -22.22 17.52
C SER A 112 -5.04 -22.83 17.29
N GLU A 113 -5.00 -24.16 17.11
CA GLU A 113 -3.79 -24.89 16.70
C GLU A 113 -3.30 -24.44 15.32
N CYS A 114 -1.98 -24.46 15.12
CA CYS A 114 -1.38 -24.14 13.83
C CYS A 114 -1.65 -25.26 12.83
N THR A 115 -2.25 -24.92 11.69
CA THR A 115 -2.36 -25.85 10.56
C THR A 115 -1.18 -25.70 9.61
N SER A 116 -0.70 -26.82 9.08
CA SER A 116 0.29 -26.88 7.99
C SER A 116 -0.34 -27.38 6.68
N ASP A 117 -1.66 -27.63 6.66
CA ASP A 117 -2.37 -28.07 5.47
C ASP A 117 -2.57 -26.91 4.49
N ALA A 118 -2.28 -27.14 3.22
CA ALA A 118 -2.31 -26.10 2.20
C ALA A 118 -3.74 -25.57 1.93
N ASN A 119 -4.77 -26.43 2.01
CA ASN A 119 -6.15 -26.02 1.76
C ASN A 119 -6.70 -25.22 2.96
N GLU A 120 -6.37 -25.65 4.17
CA GLU A 120 -6.73 -24.91 5.38
C GLU A 120 -6.03 -23.54 5.45
N ILE A 121 -4.73 -23.47 5.14
CA ILE A 121 -4.00 -22.19 5.04
C ILE A 121 -4.68 -21.25 4.05
N GLN A 122 -5.08 -21.74 2.86
CA GLN A 122 -5.79 -20.92 1.89
C GLN A 122 -7.16 -20.45 2.40
N THR A 123 -7.88 -21.31 3.12
CA THR A 123 -9.21 -20.99 3.67
C THR A 123 -9.11 -19.91 4.74
N ILE A 124 -8.14 -20.04 5.66
CA ILE A 124 -7.85 -19.03 6.68
C ILE A 124 -7.46 -17.71 6.01
N ALA A 125 -6.55 -17.73 5.04
CA ALA A 125 -6.12 -16.53 4.33
C ALA A 125 -7.27 -15.82 3.60
N LYS A 126 -8.10 -16.58 2.86
CA LYS A 126 -9.29 -16.03 2.18
C LYS A 126 -10.23 -15.35 3.17
N ARG A 127 -10.49 -15.98 4.32
CA ARG A 127 -11.37 -15.44 5.34
C ARG A 127 -10.80 -14.18 5.99
N PHE A 128 -9.52 -14.22 6.36
CA PHE A 128 -8.82 -13.08 6.94
C PHE A 128 -8.87 -11.86 6.02
N TYR A 129 -8.59 -12.03 4.72
CA TYR A 129 -8.62 -10.92 3.77
C TYR A 129 -10.03 -10.52 3.33
N LYS A 130 -11.03 -11.40 3.44
CA LYS A 130 -12.42 -11.02 3.15
C LYS A 130 -12.92 -9.89 4.05
N GLN A 131 -12.50 -9.85 5.31
CA GLN A 131 -12.92 -8.84 6.29
C GLN A 131 -12.43 -7.40 5.97
N PRO A 132 -11.13 -7.12 5.74
CA PRO A 132 -10.66 -5.77 5.41
C PRO A 132 -11.08 -5.30 4.01
N TYR A 133 -11.42 -6.23 3.11
CA TYR A 133 -11.90 -5.90 1.76
C TYR A 133 -13.43 -5.96 1.63
N SER A 134 -14.16 -6.34 2.68
CA SER A 134 -15.62 -6.18 2.69
C SER A 134 -15.96 -4.72 2.95
N CYS A 135 -16.98 -4.21 2.25
CA CYS A 135 -17.49 -2.88 2.51
C CYS A 135 -18.05 -2.81 3.93
N ASP A 136 -17.72 -1.75 4.65
CA ASP A 136 -18.39 -1.45 5.91
C ASP A 136 -19.90 -1.27 5.64
N PRO A 137 -20.77 -1.76 6.54
CA PRO A 137 -22.20 -1.56 6.39
C PRO A 137 -22.49 -0.06 6.40
N VAL A 138 -23.28 0.40 5.42
CA VAL A 138 -23.69 1.80 5.36
C VAL A 138 -24.62 2.09 6.54
N SER A 139 -24.26 3.05 7.38
CA SER A 139 -25.10 3.47 8.51
C SER A 139 -26.36 4.14 7.99
N SER A 140 -27.52 3.50 8.22
CA SER A 140 -28.83 4.07 7.90
C SER A 140 -29.05 5.42 8.61
N GLU A 141 -28.57 5.55 9.85
CA GLU A 141 -28.65 6.81 10.60
C GLU A 141 -27.89 7.96 9.92
N ASN A 142 -26.70 7.67 9.37
CA ASN A 142 -25.91 8.68 8.65
C ASN A 142 -26.52 9.03 7.30
N LEU A 143 -27.10 8.03 6.61
CA LEU A 143 -27.87 8.25 5.39
C LEU A 143 -29.08 9.14 5.68
N ASP A 144 -29.87 8.81 6.71
CA ASP A 144 -31.05 9.59 7.08
C ASP A 144 -30.67 11.03 7.42
N LYS A 145 -29.59 11.25 8.20
CA LYS A 145 -29.05 12.58 8.48
C LYS A 145 -28.61 13.34 7.23
N MET A 146 -28.01 12.68 6.24
CA MET A 146 -27.68 13.32 4.96
C MET A 146 -28.95 13.68 4.17
N LEU A 147 -29.91 12.77 4.13
CA LEU A 147 -31.15 12.92 3.37
C LEU A 147 -32.08 13.99 3.97
N THR A 148 -32.04 14.23 5.28
CA THR A 148 -32.82 15.32 5.92
C THR A 148 -32.41 16.72 5.45
N HIS A 149 -31.16 16.90 5.01
CA HIS A 149 -30.68 18.18 4.47
C HIS A 149 -31.09 18.44 3.01
N ILE A 150 -31.63 17.44 2.32
CA ILE A 150 -32.12 17.61 0.94
C ILE A 150 -33.48 18.30 0.99
N SER A 151 -33.57 19.48 0.37
CA SER A 151 -34.82 20.25 0.25
C SER A 151 -35.90 19.41 -0.44
N THR A 152 -37.16 19.57 0.00
CA THR A 152 -38.30 18.85 -0.59
C THR A 152 -38.51 19.19 -2.07
N GLN A 153 -38.03 20.34 -2.54
CA GLN A 153 -38.08 20.74 -3.95
C GLN A 153 -37.11 19.95 -4.84
N ASP A 154 -36.03 19.40 -4.26
CA ASP A 154 -35.02 18.62 -4.97
C ASP A 154 -35.27 17.10 -4.85
N ARG A 155 -36.38 16.69 -4.22
CA ARG A 155 -36.77 15.29 -4.06
C ARG A 155 -37.66 14.86 -5.21
N LEU A 156 -37.38 13.69 -5.77
CA LEU A 156 -38.27 13.06 -6.74
C LEU A 156 -39.63 12.74 -6.07
N PRO A 157 -40.74 12.97 -6.76
CA PRO A 157 -42.05 12.48 -6.32
C PRO A 157 -42.02 10.96 -6.11
N SER A 158 -42.80 10.46 -5.13
CA SER A 158 -42.81 9.03 -4.78
C SER A 158 -43.11 8.12 -5.98
N GLU A 159 -44.02 8.54 -6.88
CA GLU A 159 -44.36 7.81 -8.09
C GLU A 159 -43.20 7.74 -9.10
N ALA A 160 -42.46 8.83 -9.27
CA ALA A 160 -41.29 8.88 -10.15
C ALA A 160 -40.14 8.03 -9.58
N SER A 161 -39.93 8.07 -8.26
CA SER A 161 -38.97 7.22 -7.54
C SER A 161 -39.21 5.73 -7.83
N VAL A 162 -40.46 5.27 -7.70
CA VAL A 162 -40.82 3.87 -7.97
C VAL A 162 -40.55 3.48 -9.42
N ALA A 163 -40.87 4.37 -10.37
CA ALA A 163 -40.57 4.14 -11.78
C ALA A 163 -39.06 4.02 -12.05
N PHE A 164 -38.22 4.86 -11.44
CA PHE A 164 -36.75 4.80 -11.61
C PHE A 164 -36.10 3.58 -10.94
N MET A 165 -36.71 3.03 -9.89
CA MET A 165 -36.23 1.82 -9.22
C MET A 165 -36.71 0.53 -9.91
N SER A 166 -37.63 0.63 -10.86
CA SER A 166 -38.12 -0.53 -11.60
C SER A 166 -37.07 -1.05 -12.60
N PRO A 167 -36.99 -2.38 -12.84
CA PRO A 167 -36.09 -2.93 -13.84
C PRO A 167 -36.47 -2.45 -15.25
N PHE A 168 -35.47 -2.14 -16.08
CA PHE A 168 -35.69 -1.76 -17.48
C PHE A 168 -36.37 -2.87 -18.28
N SER A 169 -37.34 -2.49 -19.09
CA SER A 169 -37.93 -3.37 -20.10
C SER A 169 -37.01 -3.53 -21.32
N ILE A 170 -37.20 -4.62 -22.07
CA ILE A 170 -36.44 -4.88 -23.29
C ILE A 170 -36.68 -3.77 -24.33
N ASP A 171 -37.92 -3.28 -24.44
CA ASP A 171 -38.26 -2.23 -25.40
C ASP A 171 -37.57 -0.89 -25.08
N GLU A 172 -37.46 -0.55 -23.79
CA GLU A 172 -36.70 0.64 -23.36
C GLU A 172 -35.21 0.54 -23.68
N LEU A 173 -34.62 -0.66 -23.54
CA LEU A 173 -33.22 -0.90 -23.91
C LEU A 173 -33.01 -0.77 -25.42
N ILE A 174 -33.91 -1.31 -26.23
CA ILE A 174 -33.88 -1.17 -27.69
C ILE A 174 -33.99 0.30 -28.07
N GLN A 175 -34.92 1.04 -27.49
CA GLN A 175 -35.13 2.47 -27.78
C GLN A 175 -33.95 3.33 -27.33
N ALA A 176 -33.34 3.02 -26.18
CA ALA A 176 -32.13 3.69 -25.70
C ALA A 176 -30.93 3.42 -26.60
N SER A 177 -30.75 2.17 -27.05
CA SER A 177 -29.67 1.79 -27.96
C SER A 177 -29.74 2.53 -29.30
N ALA A 178 -30.94 2.84 -29.78
CA ALA A 178 -31.15 3.61 -31.00
C ALA A 178 -30.70 5.08 -30.88
N ARG A 179 -30.54 5.59 -29.65
CA ARG A 179 -30.03 6.93 -29.35
C ARG A 179 -28.52 6.96 -29.14
N CYS A 180 -27.85 5.80 -29.11
CA CYS A 180 -26.40 5.75 -29.02
C CYS A 180 -25.78 6.22 -30.35
N PRO A 181 -24.82 7.17 -30.33
CA PRO A 181 -24.12 7.58 -31.53
C PRO A 181 -23.36 6.38 -32.13
N THR A 182 -23.46 6.21 -33.45
CA THR A 182 -22.76 5.15 -34.21
C THR A 182 -21.27 5.43 -34.38
N ALA A 183 -20.83 6.66 -34.05
CA ALA A 183 -19.42 7.02 -34.04
C ALA A 183 -18.78 6.57 -32.72
N SER A 184 -17.65 5.86 -32.82
CA SER A 184 -16.79 5.57 -31.68
C SER A 184 -16.31 6.85 -30.99
N SER A 185 -16.19 6.82 -29.66
CA SER A 185 -15.54 7.91 -28.91
C SER A 185 -14.18 8.26 -29.51
N PRO A 186 -13.81 9.56 -29.56
CA PRO A 186 -12.51 9.96 -30.05
C PRO A 186 -11.41 9.28 -29.23
N VAL A 187 -10.45 8.69 -29.93
CA VAL A 187 -9.24 8.07 -29.36
C VAL A 187 -8.28 9.16 -28.90
#